data_AF-A0A7K4NS13-F1
#
_entry.id   AF-A0A7K4NS13-F1
#
_cell.length_a   1.000
_cell.length_b   1.000
_cell.length_c   1.000
_cell.angle_alpha   90.00
_cell.angle_beta   90.00
_cell.angle_gamma   90.00
#
_symmetry.space_group_name_H-M   'P 1'
#
loop_
_entity.id
_entity.type
_entity.pdbx_description
1 polymer ?
#
loop_
_entity_poly.entity_id
_entity_poly.type
_entity_poly.pdbx_seq_one_letter_code
_entity_poly.pdbx_strand_id
1 'polypeptide(L)'
;MFWIDLTQQARDIRKAFGQFSSSKTQVCNTLKPVEIEFDAQEDVLEATQSVDFDKGDVIIKKSGIYLVIAGPQIAKLRGARNRWIDFWLRVNNVDLPNSNVRRVLTDSQEKDVIPMNAVCPLNRGDTLNIMMAAETEGEGIGIEALQPDGEPTIPSIILTLVQLD
;
A
#
# COMPACT_ATOMS: atom_id res chain seq x y z
N MET A 1 -43.10 19.31 -21.17
CA MET A 1 -41.71 19.81 -21.10
C MET A 1 -41.07 19.14 -19.90
N PHE A 2 -40.37 18.03 -20.11
CA PHE A 2 -39.66 17.32 -19.04
C PHE A 2 -38.33 18.02 -18.82
N TRP A 3 -38.19 18.74 -17.71
CA TRP A 3 -36.91 19.23 -17.24
C TRP A 3 -36.19 18.05 -16.60
N ILE A 4 -35.25 17.47 -17.32
CA ILE A 4 -34.25 16.57 -16.70
C ILE A 4 -33.33 17.49 -15.89
N ASP A 5 -33.29 17.28 -14.59
CA ASP A 5 -32.36 18.00 -13.72
C ASP A 5 -30.94 17.49 -13.97
N LEU A 6 -30.26 18.12 -14.93
CA LEU A 6 -28.86 17.84 -15.29
C LEU A 6 -27.90 18.01 -14.11
N THR A 7 -28.31 18.69 -13.03
CA THR A 7 -27.48 18.84 -11.84
C THR A 7 -27.50 17.60 -10.94
N GLN A 8 -28.54 16.77 -11.00
CA GLN A 8 -28.60 15.47 -10.32
C GLN A 8 -27.71 14.44 -11.04
N GLN A 9 -27.63 14.51 -12.37
CA GLN A 9 -26.80 13.62 -13.20
C GLN A 9 -25.30 13.93 -13.10
N ALA A 10 -24.94 15.17 -12.76
CA ALA A 10 -23.56 15.61 -12.53
C ALA A 10 -23.01 15.25 -11.14
N ARG A 11 -23.86 14.79 -10.20
CA ARG A 11 -23.43 14.44 -8.83
C ARG A 11 -22.78 13.06 -8.71
N ASP A 12 -22.78 12.23 -9.77
CA ASP A 12 -22.49 10.79 -9.65
C ASP A 12 -21.28 10.27 -10.46
N ILE A 13 -20.29 11.13 -10.80
CA ILE A 13 -19.06 10.69 -11.49
C ILE A 13 -17.81 11.32 -10.89
N ARG A 14 -17.59 11.20 -9.57
CA ARG A 14 -16.23 11.42 -9.04
C ARG A 14 -15.52 10.09 -8.88
N LYS A 15 -14.29 10.04 -9.37
CA LYS A 15 -13.38 8.93 -9.20
C LYS A 15 -13.07 8.75 -7.71
N ALA A 16 -13.07 7.50 -7.25
CA ALA A 16 -12.62 7.17 -5.90
C ALA A 16 -11.08 7.27 -5.84
N PHE A 17 -10.55 7.70 -4.70
CA PHE A 17 -9.13 7.74 -4.43
C PHE A 17 -8.88 7.57 -2.94
N GLY A 18 -7.63 7.27 -2.59
CA GLY A 18 -7.20 7.24 -1.20
C GLY A 18 -5.70 7.19 -1.10
N GLN A 19 -5.18 7.74 -0.01
CA GLN A 19 -3.79 7.61 0.39
C GLN A 19 -3.72 7.03 1.81
N PHE A 20 -2.78 6.12 2.00
CA PHE A 20 -2.59 5.39 3.25
C PHE A 20 -1.11 5.34 3.54
N SER A 21 -0.77 5.33 4.82
CA SER A 21 0.62 5.17 5.24
C SER A 21 0.73 4.35 6.51
N SER A 22 1.96 3.92 6.80
CA SER A 22 2.30 3.27 8.06
C SER A 22 3.45 3.99 8.74
N SER A 23 3.24 4.44 9.97
CA SER A 23 4.30 5.00 10.82
C SER A 23 5.10 3.93 11.58
N LYS A 24 4.83 2.64 11.32
CA LYS A 24 5.47 1.52 12.03
C LYS A 24 6.59 0.90 11.22
N THR A 25 7.73 0.65 11.87
CA THR A 25 8.74 -0.31 11.39
C THR A 25 8.20 -1.73 11.49
N GLN A 26 8.20 -2.45 10.38
CA GLN A 26 7.63 -3.80 10.25
C GLN A 26 8.67 -4.73 9.63
N VAL A 27 9.00 -5.82 10.31
CA VAL A 27 10.04 -6.77 9.88
C VAL A 27 9.47 -8.16 9.65
N CYS A 28 10.00 -8.86 8.66
CA CYS A 28 9.73 -10.26 8.40
C CYS A 28 10.38 -11.12 9.49
N ASN A 29 9.58 -11.49 10.50
CA ASN A 29 9.99 -12.42 11.56
C ASN A 29 9.69 -13.88 11.21
N THR A 30 9.20 -14.14 9.99
CA THR A 30 8.95 -15.47 9.46
C THR A 30 9.33 -15.53 7.98
N LEU A 31 9.66 -16.72 7.47
CA LEU A 31 9.81 -17.01 6.04
C LEU A 31 8.48 -17.03 5.28
N LYS A 32 7.34 -16.99 5.97
CA LYS A 32 6.03 -16.86 5.33
C LYS A 32 5.78 -15.40 4.91
N PRO A 33 5.00 -15.18 3.85
CA PRO A 33 4.49 -13.85 3.55
C PRO A 33 3.77 -13.22 4.75
N VAL A 34 3.97 -11.91 4.93
CA VAL A 34 3.34 -11.11 5.98
C VAL A 34 2.60 -9.94 5.31
N GLU A 35 1.38 -9.66 5.79
CA GLU A 35 0.61 -8.48 5.39
C GLU A 35 1.19 -7.23 6.05
N ILE A 36 1.36 -6.17 5.27
CA ILE A 36 1.82 -4.89 5.79
C ILE A 36 0.63 -4.16 6.42
N GLU A 37 0.82 -3.71 7.65
CA GLU A 37 -0.16 -2.90 8.37
C GLU A 37 -0.05 -1.42 7.97
N PHE A 38 -1.19 -0.79 7.71
CA PHE A 38 -1.32 0.67 7.66
C PHE A 38 -1.80 1.20 9.02
N ASP A 39 -1.57 2.46 9.33
CA ASP A 39 -2.07 3.09 10.56
C ASP A 39 -2.54 4.53 10.38
N ALA A 40 -2.40 5.06 9.16
CA ALA A 40 -2.88 6.36 8.77
C ALA A 40 -3.58 6.32 7.40
N GLN A 41 -4.54 7.23 7.25
CA GLN A 41 -5.24 7.49 6.00
C GLN A 41 -5.27 9.01 5.80
N GLU A 42 -4.77 9.44 4.66
CA GLU A 42 -4.73 10.83 4.25
C GLU A 42 -5.85 11.14 3.24
N ASP A 43 -6.48 12.30 3.41
CA ASP A 43 -7.39 12.92 2.44
C ASP A 43 -8.74 12.20 2.18
N VAL A 44 -9.61 12.19 3.19
CA VAL A 44 -11.03 11.80 3.03
C VAL A 44 -11.89 13.06 2.83
N LEU A 45 -12.09 13.50 1.59
CA LEU A 45 -13.14 14.46 1.29
C LEU A 45 -14.50 13.77 1.47
N GLU A 46 -15.33 14.32 2.37
CA GLU A 46 -16.62 13.79 2.88
C GLU A 46 -17.68 13.42 1.81
N ALA A 47 -17.40 13.59 0.52
CA ALA A 47 -18.43 13.50 -0.52
C ALA A 47 -18.30 12.32 -1.51
N THR A 48 -17.17 11.61 -1.67
CA THR A 48 -17.04 10.70 -2.85
C THR A 48 -16.35 9.34 -2.65
N GLN A 49 -16.51 8.75 -1.46
CA GLN A 49 -16.12 7.39 -1.07
C GLN A 49 -14.66 7.25 -0.62
N SER A 50 -14.50 6.74 0.59
CA SER A 50 -13.23 6.38 1.23
C SER A 50 -12.93 4.90 0.97
N VAL A 51 -11.66 4.50 1.05
CA VAL A 51 -11.32 3.15 1.47
C VAL A 51 -11.50 3.11 2.98
N ASP A 52 -12.03 2.00 3.50
CA ASP A 52 -12.10 1.76 4.94
C ASP A 52 -10.98 0.84 5.37
N PHE A 53 -10.40 1.13 6.52
CA PHE A 53 -9.25 0.42 7.03
C PHE A 53 -9.68 -0.50 8.17
N ASP A 54 -9.75 -1.81 7.88
CA ASP A 54 -9.63 -2.82 8.93
C ASP A 54 -8.16 -3.23 9.00
N LYS A 55 -7.64 -3.57 10.17
CA LYS A 55 -6.19 -3.69 10.42
C LYS A 55 -5.42 -4.44 9.31
N GLY A 56 -4.68 -3.70 8.48
CA GLY A 56 -3.87 -4.22 7.36
C GLY A 56 -4.59 -4.31 6.01
N ASP A 57 -5.92 -4.27 6.02
CA ASP A 57 -6.80 -4.38 4.86
C ASP A 57 -7.28 -3.00 4.39
N VAL A 58 -7.10 -2.74 3.10
CA VAL A 58 -7.72 -1.63 2.37
C VAL A 58 -9.05 -2.13 1.81
N ILE A 59 -10.17 -1.71 2.40
CA ILE A 59 -11.52 -2.10 1.97
C ILE A 59 -12.03 -1.17 0.87
N ILE A 60 -12.30 -1.74 -0.30
CA ILE A 60 -12.76 -1.01 -1.47
C ILE A 60 -14.25 -0.67 -1.34
N LYS A 61 -14.63 0.61 -1.37
CA LYS A 61 -16.04 1.03 -1.30
C LYS A 61 -16.69 1.29 -2.65
N LYS A 62 -15.91 1.52 -3.70
CA LYS A 62 -16.41 1.74 -5.08
C LYS A 62 -15.80 0.72 -6.04
N SER A 63 -16.63 0.03 -6.81
CA SER A 63 -16.13 -0.80 -7.90
C SER A 63 -15.54 0.07 -9.01
N GLY A 64 -14.43 -0.37 -9.62
CA GLY A 64 -13.80 0.31 -10.74
C GLY A 64 -12.43 -0.29 -11.07
N ILE A 65 -11.77 0.28 -12.07
CA ILE A 65 -10.37 0.00 -12.37
C ILE A 65 -9.52 0.98 -11.57
N TYR A 66 -8.54 0.49 -10.81
CA TYR A 66 -7.68 1.33 -9.98
C TYR A 66 -6.23 1.26 -10.44
N LEU A 67 -5.58 2.42 -10.46
CA LEU A 67 -4.13 2.52 -10.35
C LEU A 67 -3.76 2.45 -8.88
N VAL A 68 -2.97 1.45 -8.53
CA VAL A 68 -2.41 1.24 -7.19
C VAL A 68 -0.92 1.53 -7.26
N ILE A 69 -0.40 2.35 -6.35
CA ILE A 69 1.03 2.65 -6.20
C ILE A 69 1.40 2.50 -4.74
N ALA A 70 2.35 1.63 -4.42
CA ALA A 70 2.91 1.47 -3.09
C ALA A 70 4.42 1.77 -3.12
N GLY A 71 4.93 2.44 -2.09
CA GLY A 71 6.34 2.74 -1.92
C GLY A 71 6.82 2.32 -0.52
N PRO A 72 7.10 1.03 -0.28
CA PRO A 72 7.77 0.58 0.94
C PRO A 72 9.19 1.15 1.04
N GLN A 73 9.50 1.78 2.17
CA GLN A 73 10.83 2.23 2.60
C GLN A 73 11.57 1.03 3.20
N ILE A 74 12.36 0.34 2.39
CA ILE A 74 12.98 -0.92 2.80
C ILE A 74 14.19 -0.73 3.71
N ALA A 75 14.39 -1.70 4.60
CA ALA A 75 15.52 -1.72 5.49
C ALA A 75 15.98 -3.14 5.83
N LYS A 76 17.25 -3.24 6.20
CA LYS A 76 17.84 -4.38 6.90
C LYS A 76 18.47 -3.88 8.20
N LEU A 77 18.03 -4.35 9.36
CA LEU A 77 18.54 -3.82 10.64
C LEU A 77 19.94 -4.31 11.00
N ARG A 78 20.37 -5.47 10.48
CA ARG A 78 21.70 -6.05 10.76
C ARG A 78 22.11 -7.09 9.72
N GLY A 79 23.34 -7.57 9.82
CA GLY A 79 23.89 -8.61 8.95
C GLY A 79 24.68 -8.04 7.77
N ALA A 80 25.72 -8.76 7.37
CA ALA A 80 26.68 -8.29 6.35
C ALA A 80 26.46 -8.92 4.97
N ARG A 81 25.53 -9.89 4.86
CA ARG A 81 25.25 -10.56 3.58
C ARG A 81 24.15 -9.83 2.83
N ASN A 82 24.21 -9.92 1.51
CA ASN A 82 23.11 -9.49 0.65
C ASN A 82 21.87 -10.32 0.97
N ARG A 83 20.72 -9.64 1.05
CA ARG A 83 19.42 -10.24 1.33
C ARG A 83 18.38 -9.77 0.35
N TRP A 84 17.39 -10.61 0.11
CA TRP A 84 16.30 -10.31 -0.80
C TRP A 84 15.00 -10.12 -0.03
N ILE A 85 14.28 -9.07 -0.40
CA ILE A 85 12.93 -8.81 0.04
C ILE A 85 12.03 -8.66 -1.19
N ASP A 86 10.85 -9.26 -1.09
CA ASP A 86 9.81 -9.27 -2.09
C ASP A 86 8.57 -8.54 -1.58
N PHE A 87 7.90 -7.85 -2.49
CA PHE A 87 6.61 -7.22 -2.24
C PHE A 87 5.64 -7.55 -3.37
N TRP A 88 4.35 -7.67 -3.07
CA TRP A 88 3.29 -7.86 -4.08
C TRP A 88 1.93 -7.41 -3.55
N LEU A 89 0.95 -7.32 -4.44
CA LEU A 89 -0.43 -7.03 -4.09
C LEU A 89 -1.22 -8.31 -3.86
N ARG A 90 -2.15 -8.29 -2.92
CA ARG A 90 -3.11 -9.37 -2.67
C ARG A 90 -4.52 -8.78 -2.62
N VAL A 91 -5.45 -9.44 -3.29
CA VAL A 91 -6.87 -9.07 -3.29
C VAL A 91 -7.69 -10.25 -2.80
N ASN A 92 -8.50 -10.07 -1.76
CA ASN A 92 -9.35 -11.13 -1.20
C ASN A 92 -8.58 -12.43 -0.90
N ASN A 93 -7.43 -12.32 -0.25
CA ASN A 93 -6.54 -13.45 0.04
C ASN A 93 -5.95 -14.18 -1.18
N VAL A 94 -6.05 -13.59 -2.38
CA VAL A 94 -5.44 -14.10 -3.61
C VAL A 94 -4.34 -13.15 -4.07
N ASP A 95 -3.12 -13.67 -4.20
CA ASP A 95 -1.97 -12.90 -4.68
C ASP A 95 -2.21 -12.46 -6.14
N LEU A 96 -2.07 -11.17 -6.40
CA LEU A 96 -2.27 -10.58 -7.73
C LEU A 96 -1.07 -10.92 -8.63
N PRO A 97 -1.26 -11.66 -9.74
CA PRO A 97 -0.17 -12.00 -10.65
C PRO A 97 0.49 -10.76 -11.23
N ASN A 98 1.82 -10.83 -11.46
CA ASN A 98 2.63 -9.76 -12.06
C ASN A 98 2.62 -8.43 -11.29
N SER A 99 2.27 -8.45 -10.00
CA SER A 99 2.36 -7.28 -9.12
C SER A 99 3.66 -7.25 -8.30
N ASN A 100 4.46 -8.31 -8.39
CA ASN A 100 5.59 -8.51 -7.51
C ASN A 100 6.83 -7.73 -7.94
N VAL A 101 7.56 -7.23 -6.94
CA VAL A 101 8.86 -6.57 -7.08
C VAL A 101 9.84 -7.17 -6.08
N ARG A 102 11.13 -7.11 -6.40
CA ARG A 102 12.22 -7.65 -5.58
C ARG A 102 13.35 -6.64 -5.47
N ARG A 103 13.91 -6.49 -4.26
CA ARG A 103 15.14 -5.73 -4.05
C ARG A 103 16.15 -6.53 -3.25
N VAL A 104 17.42 -6.26 -3.54
CA VAL A 104 18.55 -6.74 -2.75
C VAL A 104 18.99 -5.65 -1.78
N LEU A 105 19.10 -5.99 -0.50
CA LEU A 105 19.60 -5.15 0.59
C LEU A 105 21.04 -5.55 0.87
N THR A 106 21.97 -4.65 0.57
CA THR A 106 23.41 -4.94 0.67
C THR A 106 23.96 -4.56 2.04
N ASP A 107 23.57 -3.39 2.54
CA ASP A 107 24.02 -2.83 3.81
C ASP A 107 22.84 -2.55 4.77
N SER A 108 23.13 -2.43 6.06
CA SER A 108 22.14 -2.04 7.09
C SER A 108 21.80 -0.54 7.10
N GLN A 109 22.70 0.29 6.58
CA GLN A 109 22.55 1.73 6.44
C GLN A 109 21.83 2.10 5.14
N GLU A 110 21.74 1.17 4.18
CA GLU A 110 20.99 1.37 2.95
C GLU A 110 19.50 1.54 3.30
N LYS A 111 18.93 2.68 2.88
CA LYS A 111 17.50 2.95 2.85
C LYS A 111 17.13 3.24 1.41
N ASP A 112 16.08 2.60 0.92
CA ASP A 112 15.62 2.74 -0.46
C ASP A 112 14.10 2.64 -0.48
N VAL A 113 13.47 3.12 -1.55
CA VAL A 113 12.03 2.97 -1.77
C VAL A 113 11.85 2.11 -3.00
N ILE A 114 11.09 1.01 -2.87
CA ILE A 114 10.72 0.20 -4.04
C ILE A 114 9.36 0.68 -4.55
N PRO A 115 9.26 1.29 -5.74
CA PRO A 115 7.96 1.55 -6.34
C PRO A 115 7.34 0.23 -6.79
N MET A 116 6.15 -0.06 -6.28
CA MET A 116 5.28 -1.13 -6.76
C MET A 116 4.02 -0.50 -7.32
N ASN A 117 3.64 -0.86 -8.54
CA ASN A 117 2.42 -0.33 -9.14
C ASN A 117 1.65 -1.42 -9.89
N ALA A 118 0.33 -1.30 -9.88
CA ALA A 118 -0.55 -2.16 -10.66
C ALA A 118 -1.77 -1.39 -11.14
N VAL A 119 -2.34 -1.86 -12.25
CA VAL A 119 -3.69 -1.48 -12.66
C VAL A 119 -4.54 -2.74 -12.56
N CYS A 120 -5.55 -2.74 -11.68
CA CYS A 120 -6.41 -3.90 -11.48
C CYS A 120 -7.88 -3.49 -11.28
N PRO A 121 -8.83 -4.34 -11.70
CA PRO A 121 -10.22 -4.18 -11.33
C PRO A 121 -10.39 -4.53 -9.84
N LEU A 122 -11.08 -3.65 -9.11
CA LEU A 122 -11.46 -3.87 -7.72
C LEU A 122 -12.96 -3.64 -7.58
N ASN A 123 -13.64 -4.53 -6.87
CA ASN A 123 -15.06 -4.44 -6.60
C ASN A 123 -15.31 -3.86 -5.21
N ARG A 124 -16.47 -3.20 -5.04
CA ARG A 124 -16.97 -2.86 -3.71
C ARG A 124 -16.99 -4.11 -2.81
N GLY A 125 -16.36 -4.00 -1.65
CA GLY A 125 -16.23 -5.07 -0.67
C GLY A 125 -14.93 -5.86 -0.77
N ASP A 126 -14.13 -5.66 -1.84
CA ASP A 126 -12.82 -6.29 -1.93
C ASP A 126 -11.88 -5.78 -0.83
N THR A 127 -11.02 -6.66 -0.35
CA THR A 127 -9.88 -6.38 0.53
C THR A 127 -8.62 -6.32 -0.33
N LEU A 128 -7.82 -5.27 -0.17
CA LEU A 128 -6.51 -5.13 -0.80
C LEU A 128 -5.42 -5.08 0.28
N ASN A 129 -4.35 -5.83 0.07
CA ASN A 129 -3.16 -5.84 0.93
C ASN A 129 -1.88 -5.65 0.14
N ILE A 130 -0.88 -5.09 0.82
CA ILE A 130 0.51 -5.22 0.40
C ILE A 130 1.12 -6.36 1.20
N MET A 131 1.72 -7.30 0.49
CA MET A 131 2.43 -8.42 1.08
C MET A 131 3.93 -8.14 1.05
N MET A 132 4.64 -8.61 2.07
CA MET A 132 6.10 -8.69 2.06
C MET A 132 6.59 -10.09 2.42
N ALA A 133 7.73 -10.49 1.85
CA ALA A 133 8.47 -11.68 2.28
C ALA A 133 9.97 -11.44 2.20
N ALA A 134 10.69 -11.98 3.17
CA ALA A 134 12.15 -12.00 3.17
C ALA A 134 12.66 -13.43 2.97
N GLU A 135 13.80 -13.59 2.31
CA GLU A 135 14.42 -14.90 2.14
C GLU A 135 15.00 -15.50 3.42
N THR A 136 15.12 -14.70 4.48
CA THR A 136 15.71 -15.11 5.76
C THR A 136 15.06 -14.38 6.92
N GLU A 137 15.20 -14.95 8.12
CA GLU A 137 14.71 -14.41 9.38
C GLU A 137 15.89 -13.86 10.22
N GLY A 138 15.58 -13.09 11.27
CA GLY A 138 16.56 -12.70 12.30
C GLY A 138 17.48 -11.52 11.94
N GLU A 139 17.59 -11.15 10.66
CA GLU A 139 18.36 -9.98 10.21
C GLU A 139 17.57 -8.66 10.20
N GLY A 140 16.29 -8.70 10.57
CA GLY A 140 15.42 -7.52 10.62
C GLY A 140 15.20 -6.93 9.23
N ILE A 141 14.87 -7.78 8.26
CA ILE A 141 14.55 -7.38 6.89
C ILE A 141 13.07 -7.00 6.84
N GLY A 142 12.76 -5.85 6.25
CA GLY A 142 11.38 -5.37 6.17
C GLY A 142 11.31 -3.94 5.68
N ILE A 143 10.39 -3.19 6.27
CA ILE A 143 10.19 -1.76 6.04
C ILE A 143 10.39 -0.97 7.33
N GLU A 144 10.91 0.24 7.21
CA GLU A 144 11.30 1.06 8.36
C GLU A 144 10.68 2.45 8.29
N ALA A 145 10.03 2.84 9.38
CA ALA A 145 9.62 4.21 9.60
C ALA A 145 10.76 4.95 10.27
N LEU A 146 11.04 6.17 9.84
CA LEU A 146 12.11 7.01 10.38
C LEU A 146 11.51 8.30 10.93
N GLN A 147 12.09 8.80 12.02
CA GLN A 147 11.71 10.08 12.61
C GLN A 147 12.98 10.92 12.81
N PRO A 148 13.48 11.60 11.77
CA PRO A 148 14.58 12.54 11.93
C PRO A 148 14.16 13.73 12.82
N ASP A 149 15.15 14.31 13.52
CA ASP A 149 14.92 15.45 14.41
C ASP A 149 14.53 16.69 13.61
N GLY A 150 13.36 17.27 13.91
CA GLY A 150 12.89 18.49 13.25
C GLY A 150 12.26 18.28 11.87
N GLU A 151 12.08 17.04 11.42
CA GLU A 151 11.46 16.68 10.15
C GLU A 151 10.12 15.94 10.35
N PRO A 152 9.22 15.92 9.35
CA PRO A 152 8.07 15.00 9.36
C PRO A 152 8.52 13.54 9.46
N THR A 153 7.66 12.69 10.02
CA THR A 153 7.86 11.23 9.99
C THR A 153 8.00 10.76 8.55
N ILE A 154 9.01 9.94 8.27
CA ILE A 154 9.14 9.19 7.03
C ILE A 154 8.41 7.85 7.27
N PRO A 155 7.23 7.63 6.67
CA PRO A 155 6.49 6.39 6.88
C PRO A 155 7.25 5.20 6.29
N SER A 156 7.02 4.01 6.85
CA SER A 156 7.61 2.78 6.33
C SER A 156 7.01 2.35 5.00
N ILE A 157 5.82 2.86 4.67
CA ILE A 157 5.17 2.67 3.38
C ILE A 157 4.16 3.80 3.13
N ILE A 158 4.02 4.20 1.87
CA ILE A 158 2.89 5.00 1.38
C ILE A 158 2.19 4.19 0.29
N LEU A 159 0.87 4.13 0.34
CA LEU A 159 0.00 3.52 -0.65
C LEU A 159 -0.95 4.57 -1.21
N THR A 160 -1.09 4.64 -2.52
CA THR A 160 -2.02 5.51 -3.23
C THR A 160 -2.90 4.66 -4.15
N LEU A 161 -4.21 4.90 -4.09
CA LEU A 161 -5.19 4.33 -5.00
C LEU A 161 -5.90 5.46 -5.76
N VAL A 162 -6.03 5.32 -7.07
CA VAL A 162 -6.80 6.24 -7.93
C VAL A 162 -7.66 5.44 -8.89
N GLN A 163 -8.98 5.62 -8.82
CA GLN A 163 -9.90 5.04 -9.79
C GLN A 163 -9.70 5.69 -11.16
N LEU A 164 -9.62 4.89 -12.21
CA LEU A 164 -9.33 5.33 -13.59
C LEU A 164 -10.58 5.51 -14.44
N ASP A 165 -11.69 4.87 -14.08
CA ASP A 165 -12.95 4.85 -14.82
C ASP A 165 -14.12 5.58 -14.12
#